data_AF-A7T3L9-F1
#
_entry.id   AF-A7T3L9-F1
#
_cell.length_a   1.000
_cell.length_b   1.000
_cell.length_c   1.000
_cell.angle_alpha   90.00
_cell.angle_beta   90.00
_cell.angle_gamma   90.00
#
_symmetry.space_group_name_H-M   'P 1'
#
loop_
_entity.id
_entity.type
_entity.pdbx_description
1 polymer ?
#
loop_
_entity_poly.entity_id
_entity_poly.type
_entity_poly.pdbx_seq_one_letter_code
_entity_poly.pdbx_strand_id
1 'polypeptide(L)'
;WNQLDMLIVILSIVGIALEEMTMELPINPTIIRVMRVLRIARVLKLLKTAEGIRKLLDTVAQALPQVGNLGMLFLLMFFIFSALGIELFGKIDCEKPGITCQGMDEHANFRSFGIAMLTLFRISTGDNWNGILKTHRRVLLLKSLE
;
A
#
# COMPACT_ATOMS: atom_id res chain seq x y z
N TRP A 1 17.78 18.85 -3.68
CA TRP A 1 18.74 18.15 -4.58
C TRP A 1 20.03 17.75 -3.90
N ASN A 2 20.81 18.67 -3.32
CA ASN A 2 22.07 18.29 -2.63
C ASN A 2 21.83 17.42 -1.38
N GLN A 3 20.74 17.66 -0.64
CA GLN A 3 20.34 16.80 0.50
C GLN A 3 19.96 15.37 0.07
N LEU A 4 19.30 15.22 -1.08
CA LEU A 4 18.93 13.92 -1.64
C LEU A 4 20.17 13.16 -2.15
N ASP A 5 21.10 13.87 -2.78
CA ASP A 5 22.38 13.29 -3.24
C ASP A 5 23.23 12.81 -2.05
N MET A 6 23.31 13.63 -0.99
CA MET A 6 23.97 13.27 0.27
C MET A 6 23.32 12.04 0.92
N LEU A 7 21.98 11.98 0.98
CA LEU A 7 21.24 10.82 1.49
C LEU A 7 21.57 9.55 0.70
N ILE A 8 21.56 9.60 -0.63
CA ILE A 8 21.87 8.43 -1.48
C ILE A 8 23.30 7.94 -1.24
N VAL A 9 24.26 8.86 -1.10
CA VAL A 9 25.66 8.51 -0.81
C VAL A 9 25.78 7.83 0.56
N ILE A 10 25.15 8.39 1.61
CA ILE A 10 25.15 7.80 2.95
C ILE A 10 24.52 6.40 2.92
N LEU A 11 23.33 6.24 2.32
CA LEU A 11 22.66 4.95 2.20
C LEU A 11 23.50 3.91 1.43
N SER A 12 24.24 4.35 0.42
CA SER A 12 25.14 3.49 -0.35
C SER A 12 26.34 3.04 0.48
N ILE A 13 26.95 3.94 1.24
CA ILE A 13 28.09 3.63 2.13
C ILE A 13 27.62 2.66 3.23
N VAL A 14 26.48 2.94 3.87
CA VAL A 14 25.90 2.05 4.88
C VAL A 14 25.59 0.67 4.30
N GLY A 15 25.10 0.59 3.06
CA GLY A 15 24.86 -0.70 2.39
C GLY A 15 26.11 -1.51 2.11
N ILE A 16 27.23 -0.85 1.78
CA ILE A 16 28.51 -1.53 1.59
C ILE A 16 29.08 -1.97 2.94
N ALA A 17 29.08 -1.09 3.95
CA ALA A 17 29.59 -1.39 5.29
C ALA A 17 28.82 -2.54 5.96
N LEU A 18 27.49 -2.56 5.84
CA LEU A 18 26.66 -3.65 6.37
C LEU A 18 26.91 -4.97 5.64
N GLU A 19 27.19 -4.97 4.33
CA GLU A 19 27.52 -6.20 3.60
C GLU A 19 28.85 -6.81 4.08
N GLU A 20 29.87 -6.00 4.35
CA GLU A 20 31.15 -6.48 4.91
C GLU A 20 31.00 -7.04 6.34
N MET A 21 30.19 -6.39 7.18
CA MET A 21 29.92 -6.85 8.57
C MET A 21 29.11 -8.15 8.66
N THR A 22 28.47 -8.61 7.57
CA THR A 22 27.73 -9.89 7.56
C THR A 22 28.63 -11.12 7.70
N MET A 23 29.95 -10.98 7.52
CA MET A 23 30.88 -12.10 7.71
C MET A 23 31.16 -12.43 9.18
N GLU A 24 30.89 -11.50 10.12
CA GLU A 24 31.21 -11.67 11.54
C GLU A 24 29.99 -11.69 12.47
N LEU A 25 28.81 -11.27 12.01
CA LEU A 25 27.57 -11.24 12.81
C LEU A 25 26.40 -11.96 12.11
N PRO A 26 25.53 -12.68 12.84
CA PRO A 26 24.32 -13.30 12.28
C PRO A 26 23.25 -12.22 12.02
N ILE A 27 23.39 -11.49 10.91
CA ILE A 27 22.43 -10.47 10.48
C ILE A 27 21.27 -11.13 9.71
N ASN A 28 20.03 -10.66 9.93
CA ASN A 28 18.84 -11.19 9.27
C ASN A 28 18.93 -11.03 7.72
N PRO A 29 18.72 -12.10 6.92
CA PRO A 29 18.82 -12.05 5.45
C PRO A 29 17.84 -11.08 4.79
N THR A 30 16.76 -10.69 5.48
CA THR A 30 15.79 -9.70 5.00
C THR A 30 16.41 -8.31 4.87
N ILE A 31 17.29 -7.93 5.80
CA ILE A 31 17.95 -6.62 5.80
C ILE A 31 18.89 -6.52 4.59
N ILE A 32 19.62 -7.58 4.29
CA ILE A 32 20.51 -7.67 3.12
C ILE A 32 19.71 -7.48 1.82
N ARG A 33 18.52 -8.09 1.72
CA ARG A 33 17.64 -7.92 0.55
C ARG A 33 17.18 -6.46 0.39
N VAL A 34 16.80 -5.80 1.48
CA VAL A 34 16.40 -4.39 1.46
C VAL A 34 17.57 -3.49 1.03
N MET A 35 18.77 -3.71 1.57
CA MET A 35 19.97 -2.94 1.18
C MET A 35 20.32 -3.10 -0.30
N ARG A 36 20.12 -4.29 -0.88
CA ARG A 36 20.28 -4.50 -2.34
C ARG A 36 19.29 -3.69 -3.16
N VAL A 37 18.02 -3.63 -2.75
CA VAL A 37 16.99 -2.82 -3.42
C VAL A 37 17.31 -1.33 -3.31
N LEU A 38 17.84 -0.86 -2.17
CA LEU A 38 18.24 0.53 -1.97
C LEU A 38 19.34 0.99 -2.94
N ARG A 39 20.17 0.09 -3.47
CA ARG A 39 21.15 0.43 -4.53
C ARG A 39 20.48 0.90 -5.83
N ILE A 40 19.21 0.59 -6.07
CA ILE A 40 18.46 1.10 -7.23
C ILE A 40 18.18 2.60 -7.07
N ALA A 41 18.11 3.12 -5.84
CA ALA A 41 17.88 4.55 -5.58
C ALA A 41 18.97 5.45 -6.18
N ARG A 42 20.19 4.94 -6.43
CA ARG A 42 21.24 5.72 -7.12
C ARG A 42 20.89 6.06 -8.57
N VAL A 43 20.01 5.28 -9.22
CA VAL A 43 19.49 5.58 -10.56
C VAL A 43 18.70 6.89 -10.56
N LEU A 44 18.12 7.29 -9.41
CA LEU A 44 17.45 8.59 -9.25
C LEU A 44 18.40 9.78 -9.44
N LYS A 45 19.73 9.59 -9.35
CA LYS A 45 20.70 10.63 -9.72
C LYS A 45 20.59 11.03 -11.19
N LEU A 46 20.18 10.13 -12.08
CA LEU A 46 19.98 10.42 -13.51
C LEU A 46 18.83 11.41 -13.73
N LEU A 47 17.84 11.43 -12.84
CA LEU A 47 16.73 12.39 -12.88
C LEU A 47 17.20 13.83 -12.63
N LYS A 48 18.36 14.02 -11.98
CA LYS A 48 18.98 15.34 -11.76
C LYS A 48 19.56 15.93 -13.05
N THR A 49 20.03 15.07 -13.97
CA THR A 49 20.65 15.48 -15.22
C THR A 49 19.60 15.87 -16.28
N ALA A 50 18.42 15.28 -16.21
CA ALA A 50 17.33 15.58 -17.13
C ALA A 50 16.52 16.81 -16.67
N GLU A 51 16.89 18.00 -17.18
CA GLU A 51 16.22 19.27 -16.84
C GLU A 51 14.70 19.25 -17.12
N GLY A 52 14.25 18.55 -18.17
CA GLY A 52 12.83 18.40 -18.49
C GLY A 52 12.05 17.64 -17.41
N ILE A 53 12.60 16.51 -16.92
CA ILE A 53 11.97 15.70 -15.87
C ILE A 53 11.93 16.47 -14.55
N ARG A 54 13.00 17.21 -14.24
CA ARG A 54 13.06 18.04 -13.04
C ARG A 54 11.94 19.08 -12.99
N LYS A 55 11.66 19.76 -14.11
CA LYS A 55 10.55 20.73 -14.16
C LYS A 55 9.20 20.08 -13.86
N LEU A 56 8.95 18.88 -14.41
CA LEU A 56 7.72 18.13 -14.13
C LEU A 56 7.64 17.73 -12.64
N LEU A 57 8.73 17.23 -12.05
CA LEU A 57 8.76 16.89 -10.63
C LEU A 57 8.54 18.11 -9.73
N ASP A 58 9.11 19.26 -10.07
CA ASP A 58 8.91 20.51 -9.33
C ASP A 58 7.44 20.98 -9.42
N THR A 59 6.77 20.78 -10.56
CA THR A 59 5.33 21.08 -10.68
C THR A 59 4.47 20.13 -9.85
N VAL A 60 4.80 18.83 -9.84
CA VAL A 60 4.10 17.85 -8.98
C VAL A 60 4.31 18.19 -7.51
N ALA A 61 5.54 18.54 -7.12
CA ALA A 61 5.85 18.93 -5.74
C ALA A 61 5.08 20.18 -5.29
N GLN A 62 4.83 21.13 -6.19
CA GLN A 62 3.99 22.30 -5.91
C GLN A 62 2.50 21.95 -5.77
N ALA A 63 2.02 20.91 -6.47
CA ALA A 63 0.64 20.44 -6.36
C ALA A 63 0.40 19.56 -5.12
N LEU A 64 1.43 18.89 -4.60
CA LEU A 64 1.33 17.97 -3.46
C LEU A 64 0.63 18.54 -2.21
N PRO A 65 0.87 19.78 -1.75
CA PRO A 65 0.18 20.33 -0.59
C PRO A 65 -1.33 20.42 -0.78
N GLN A 66 -1.79 20.78 -1.98
CA GLN A 66 -3.22 20.85 -2.29
C GLN A 66 -3.84 19.46 -2.34
N VAL A 67 -3.15 18.50 -2.98
CA VAL A 67 -3.56 17.09 -2.99
C VAL A 67 -3.55 16.50 -1.59
N GLY A 68 -2.65 16.94 -0.70
CA GLY A 68 -2.59 16.52 0.70
C GLY A 68 -3.85 16.84 1.48
N ASN A 69 -4.45 18.01 1.27
CA ASN A 69 -5.72 18.38 1.90
C ASN A 69 -6.87 17.46 1.45
N LEU A 70 -6.95 17.17 0.15
CA LEU A 70 -7.89 16.20 -0.41
C LEU A 70 -7.62 14.78 0.13
N GLY A 71 -6.34 14.40 0.21
CA GLY A 71 -5.90 13.12 0.74
C GLY A 71 -6.27 12.91 2.20
N MET A 72 -6.22 13.96 3.02
CA MET A 72 -6.65 13.89 4.42
C MET A 72 -8.13 13.61 4.56
N LEU A 73 -8.97 14.30 3.77
CA LEU A 73 -10.41 14.01 3.72
C LEU A 73 -10.67 12.58 3.23
N PHE A 74 -9.95 12.14 2.21
CA PHE A 74 -10.04 10.79 1.65
C PHE A 74 -9.65 9.70 2.68
N LEU A 75 -8.60 9.92 3.46
CA LEU A 75 -8.20 9.01 4.55
C LEU A 75 -9.23 8.95 5.68
N LEU A 76 -9.82 10.08 6.05
CA LEU A 76 -10.90 10.13 7.05
C LEU A 76 -12.13 9.35 6.57
N MET A 77 -12.48 9.51 5.29
CA MET A 77 -13.54 8.73 4.67
C MET A 77 -13.26 7.23 4.75
N PHE A 78 -12.04 6.80 4.40
CA PHE A 78 -11.66 5.39 4.52
C PHE A 78 -11.68 4.87 5.97
N PHE A 79 -11.32 5.70 6.95
CA PHE A 79 -11.39 5.34 8.36
C PHE A 79 -12.82 5.02 8.78
N ILE A 80 -13.78 5.89 8.45
CA ILE A 80 -15.20 5.71 8.77
C ILE A 80 -15.76 4.46 8.07
N PHE A 81 -15.51 4.33 6.75
CA PHE A 81 -16.01 3.18 6.00
C PHE A 81 -15.34 1.86 6.38
N SER A 82 -14.09 1.89 6.85
CA SER A 82 -13.41 0.69 7.35
C SER A 82 -14.08 0.18 8.62
N ALA A 83 -14.35 1.07 9.58
CA ALA A 83 -15.07 0.72 10.81
C ALA A 83 -16.49 0.20 10.51
N LEU A 84 -17.24 0.90 9.65
CA LEU A 84 -18.57 0.44 9.21
C LEU A 84 -18.52 -0.91 8.49
N GLY A 85 -17.52 -1.12 7.64
CA GLY A 85 -17.34 -2.37 6.90
C GLY A 85 -17.07 -3.56 7.82
N ILE A 86 -16.30 -3.38 8.90
CA ILE A 86 -16.05 -4.42 9.89
C ILE A 86 -17.33 -4.76 10.66
N GLU A 87 -18.09 -3.76 11.11
CA GLU A 87 -19.34 -3.98 11.84
C GLU A 87 -20.40 -4.68 10.98
N LEU A 88 -20.54 -4.28 9.72
CA LEU A 88 -21.55 -4.84 8.81
C LEU A 88 -21.13 -6.20 8.23
N PHE A 89 -19.86 -6.36 7.88
CA PHE A 89 -19.38 -7.44 7.01
C PHE A 89 -18.21 -8.24 7.60
N GLY A 90 -17.74 -7.95 8.81
CA GLY A 90 -16.61 -8.65 9.43
C GLY A 90 -16.87 -10.11 9.79
N LYS A 91 -18.15 -10.52 9.87
CA LYS A 91 -18.58 -11.90 10.16
C LYS A 91 -18.85 -12.75 8.93
N ILE A 92 -18.52 -12.26 7.72
CA ILE A 92 -18.75 -13.03 6.49
C ILE A 92 -17.63 -14.07 6.33
N ASP A 93 -18.00 -15.34 6.42
CA ASP A 93 -17.10 -16.48 6.20
C ASP A 93 -17.34 -17.08 4.81
N CYS A 94 -16.36 -16.92 3.92
CA CYS A 94 -16.37 -17.46 2.56
C CYS A 94 -16.01 -18.95 2.47
N GLU A 95 -15.70 -19.58 3.60
CA GLU A 95 -15.32 -20.99 3.69
C GLU A 95 -16.53 -21.93 3.87
N LYS A 96 -17.72 -21.37 4.11
CA LYS A 96 -18.95 -22.16 4.29
C LYS A 96 -19.41 -22.76 2.94
N PRO A 97 -19.73 -24.06 2.89
CA PRO A 97 -20.25 -24.68 1.67
C PRO A 97 -21.57 -24.02 1.26
N GLY A 98 -21.65 -23.55 0.01
CA GLY A 98 -22.82 -22.87 -0.56
C GLY A 98 -22.66 -21.36 -0.81
N ILE A 99 -21.61 -20.72 -0.28
CA ILE A 99 -21.33 -19.29 -0.51
C ILE A 99 -20.13 -19.15 -1.45
N THR A 100 -20.38 -18.88 -2.75
CA THR A 100 -19.28 -18.52 -3.66
C THR A 100 -18.92 -17.04 -3.47
N CYS A 101 -17.78 -16.79 -2.85
CA CYS A 101 -17.22 -15.44 -2.71
C CYS A 101 -16.42 -15.07 -3.95
N GLN A 102 -16.83 -14.00 -4.62
CA GLN A 102 -16.11 -13.44 -5.75
C GLN A 102 -15.41 -12.16 -5.30
N GLY A 103 -14.08 -12.12 -5.35
CA GLY A 103 -13.30 -10.92 -5.00
C GLY A 103 -13.10 -10.67 -3.51
N MET A 104 -13.52 -11.59 -2.63
CA MET A 104 -13.07 -11.63 -1.24
C MET A 104 -12.10 -12.78 -1.05
N ASP A 105 -10.98 -12.49 -0.40
CA ASP A 105 -9.88 -13.41 -0.15
C ASP A 105 -9.21 -13.07 1.21
N GLU A 106 -8.23 -13.84 1.65
CA GLU A 106 -7.47 -13.58 2.90
C GLU A 106 -6.87 -12.16 2.92
N HIS A 107 -6.53 -11.63 1.74
CA HIS A 107 -5.94 -10.30 1.57
C HIS A 107 -6.96 -9.20 1.22
N ALA A 108 -8.25 -9.54 1.07
CA ALA A 108 -9.31 -8.62 0.68
C ALA A 108 -10.61 -8.96 1.45
N ASN A 109 -10.68 -8.55 2.72
CA ASN A 109 -11.82 -8.79 3.61
C ASN A 109 -11.98 -7.68 4.66
N PHE A 110 -13.11 -7.71 5.38
CA PHE A 110 -13.45 -6.76 6.44
C PHE A 110 -13.29 -7.35 7.85
N ARG A 111 -12.42 -8.35 8.05
CA ARG A 111 -12.24 -8.97 9.39
C ARG A 111 -11.41 -8.11 10.33
N SER A 112 -10.41 -7.42 9.79
CA SER A 112 -9.46 -6.60 10.55
C SER A 112 -9.36 -5.21 9.92
N PHE A 113 -9.13 -4.20 10.75
CA PHE A 113 -9.07 -2.80 10.33
C PHE A 113 -8.03 -2.53 9.24
N GLY A 114 -6.84 -3.13 9.34
CA GLY A 114 -5.79 -2.94 8.33
C GLY A 114 -6.15 -3.52 6.97
N ILE A 115 -6.74 -4.72 6.94
CA ILE A 115 -7.16 -5.38 5.69
C ILE A 115 -8.41 -4.70 5.12
N ALA A 116 -9.34 -4.24 5.96
CA ALA A 116 -10.49 -3.45 5.55
C ALA A 116 -10.08 -2.15 4.85
N MET A 117 -9.06 -1.45 5.38
CA MET A 117 -8.46 -0.27 4.75
C MET A 117 -7.86 -0.59 3.37
N LEU A 118 -7.09 -1.68 3.25
CA LEU A 118 -6.53 -2.14 1.96
C LEU A 118 -7.61 -2.57 0.97
N THR A 119 -8.70 -3.16 1.47
CA THR A 119 -9.85 -3.57 0.66
C THR A 119 -10.59 -2.35 0.12
N LEU A 120 -10.80 -1.31 0.94
CA LEU A 120 -11.36 -0.03 0.49
C LEU A 120 -10.45 0.69 -0.51
N PHE A 121 -9.13 0.62 -0.31
CA PHE A 121 -8.17 1.13 -1.29
C PHE A 121 -8.34 0.43 -2.64
N ARG A 122 -8.41 -0.91 -2.65
CA ARG A 122 -8.68 -1.70 -3.86
C ARG A 122 -9.98 -1.28 -4.54
N ILE A 123 -11.06 -1.13 -3.77
CA ILE A 123 -12.37 -0.68 -4.29
C ILE A 123 -12.26 0.72 -4.91
N SER A 124 -11.53 1.64 -4.27
CA SER A 124 -11.36 3.01 -4.76
C SER A 124 -10.59 3.10 -6.07
N THR A 125 -9.67 2.16 -6.31
CA THR A 125 -8.95 2.04 -7.59
C THR A 125 -9.80 1.41 -8.69
N GLY A 126 -11.03 0.98 -8.38
CA GLY A 126 -11.93 0.32 -9.33
C GLY A 126 -11.54 -1.12 -9.65
N ASP A 127 -10.59 -1.71 -8.91
CA ASP A 127 -10.19 -3.09 -9.14
C ASP A 127 -11.17 -4.06 -8.45
N ASN A 128 -11.78 -4.93 -9.25
CA ASN A 128 -12.64 -6.04 -8.79
C ASN A 128 -13.73 -5.67 -7.77
N TRP A 129 -14.15 -4.41 -7.71
CA TRP A 129 -15.19 -3.91 -6.80
C TRP A 129 -16.55 -4.59 -7.04
N ASN A 130 -16.81 -4.97 -8.29
CA ASN A 130 -18.02 -5.68 -8.71
C ASN A 130 -18.16 -7.04 -8.02
N GLY A 131 -17.06 -7.79 -7.89
CA GLY A 131 -17.06 -9.07 -7.19
C GLY A 131 -17.40 -8.87 -5.71
N ILE A 132 -16.71 -7.92 -5.07
CA ILE A 132 -16.92 -7.58 -3.67
C ILE A 132 -18.38 -7.21 -3.43
N LEU A 133 -18.96 -6.33 -4.25
CA LEU A 133 -20.36 -5.90 -4.12
C LEU A 133 -21.35 -7.06 -4.29
N LYS A 134 -21.16 -7.91 -5.30
CA LYS A 134 -22.03 -9.07 -5.55
C LYS A 134 -22.02 -10.04 -4.38
N THR A 135 -20.85 -10.27 -3.80
CA THR A 135 -20.70 -11.19 -2.68
C THR A 135 -21.42 -10.67 -1.44
N HIS A 136 -21.19 -9.41 -1.06
CA HIS A 136 -21.88 -8.80 0.07
C HIS A 136 -23.40 -8.75 -0.11
N ARG A 137 -23.88 -8.39 -1.32
CA ARG A 137 -25.31 -8.38 -1.63
C ARG A 137 -25.94 -9.76 -1.48
N ARG A 138 -25.27 -10.81 -1.98
CA ARG A 138 -25.78 -12.17 -1.89
C ARG A 138 -25.91 -12.62 -0.42
N VAL A 139 -24.91 -12.33 0.40
CA VAL A 139 -24.92 -12.69 1.82
C VAL A 139 -26.05 -11.95 2.57
N LEU A 140 -26.29 -10.68 2.26
CA LEU A 140 -27.41 -9.93 2.83
C LEU A 140 -28.77 -10.52 2.43
N LEU A 141 -28.94 -10.95 1.17
CA LEU A 141 -30.17 -11.60 0.73
C LEU A 141 -30.40 -12.94 1.45
N LEU A 142 -29.35 -13.74 1.64
CA LEU A 142 -29.46 -14.99 2.38
C LEU A 142 -29.86 -14.75 3.84
N LYS A 143 -29.27 -13.74 4.50
CA LYS A 143 -29.67 -13.33 5.86
C LYS A 143 -31.11 -12.82 5.96
N SER A 144 -31.69 -12.31 4.87
CA SER A 144 -33.09 -11.83 4.87
C SER A 144 -34.12 -12.93 4.63
N LEU A 145 -33.67 -14.13 4.25
CA LEU A 145 -34.50 -15.30 4.00
C LEU A 145 -34.54 -16.27 5.20
N GLU A 146 -33.72 -16.01 6.22
CA GLU A 146 -33.71 -16.67 7.54
C GLU A 146 -34.48 -15.84 8.57
#